data_AF-L0RG34-F1
#
_entry.id   AF-L0RG34-F1
#
_cell.length_a   1.000
_cell.length_b   1.000
_cell.length_c   1.000
_cell.angle_alpha   90.00
_cell.angle_beta   90.00
_cell.angle_gamma   90.00
#
_symmetry.space_group_name_H-M   'P 1'
#
loop_
_entity.id
_entity.type
_entity.pdbx_description
1 polymer ?
#
loop_
_entity_poly.entity_id
_entity_poly.type
_entity_poly.pdbx_seq_one_letter_code
_entity_poly.pdbx_strand_id
1 'polypeptide(L)' 'MIFGNIPTLPLETWIIILGSVGIFAALTLFAIWDAFKRDFPSNMEKVGWIQLAIFIPFLGCLAYFVFGRRRGKKYNAE' A
#
# COMPACT_ATOMS: atom_id res chain seq x y z
N MET A 1 9.71 28.08 7.52
CA MET A 1 9.93 27.19 8.68
C MET A 1 9.29 25.85 8.38
N ILE A 2 10.05 24.88 7.86
CA ILE A 2 9.50 23.54 7.51
C ILE A 2 9.45 22.63 8.76
N PHE A 3 10.37 22.84 9.71
CA PHE A 3 10.43 22.10 10.96
C PHE A 3 9.94 23.02 12.07
N GLY A 4 8.69 22.80 12.51
CA GLY A 4 8.16 23.41 13.73
C GLY A 4 8.86 22.86 14.98
N ASN A 5 8.36 23.23 16.15
CA ASN A 5 8.85 22.69 17.43
C ASN A 5 8.59 21.17 17.48
N ILE A 6 9.63 20.35 17.31
CA ILE A 6 9.50 18.89 17.33
C ILE A 6 9.34 18.48 18.81
N PRO A 7 8.22 17.82 19.18
CA PRO A 7 8.02 17.42 20.56
C PRO A 7 9.07 16.39 20.97
N THR A 8 9.65 16.58 22.16
CA THR A 8 10.56 15.59 22.78
C THR A 8 9.72 14.43 23.34
N LEU A 9 9.32 13.52 22.47
CA LEU A 9 8.60 12.30 22.85
C LEU A 9 9.58 11.19 23.28
N PRO A 10 9.16 10.25 24.17
CA PRO A 10 9.93 9.06 24.47
C PRO A 10 10.29 8.27 23.20
N LEU A 11 11.44 7.59 23.21
CA LEU A 11 11.92 6.78 22.09
C LEU A 11 10.89 5.73 21.68
N GLU A 12 10.21 5.11 22.66
CA GLU A 12 9.16 4.12 22.44
C GLU A 12 8.01 4.67 21.58
N THR A 13 7.57 5.90 21.84
CA THR A 13 6.52 6.57 21.08
C THR A 13 6.96 6.81 19.63
N TRP A 14 8.21 7.23 19.43
CA TRP A 14 8.77 7.40 18.08
C TRP A 14 8.84 6.08 17.32
N ILE A 15 9.24 5.00 17.99
CA ILE A 15 9.26 3.65 17.40
C ILE A 15 7.86 3.22 16.97
N ILE A 16 6.85 3.45 17.81
CA ILE A 16 5.46 3.09 17.47
C ILE A 16 4.97 3.90 16.27
N ILE A 17 5.22 5.21 16.25
CA ILE A 17 4.79 6.08 15.14
C ILE A 17 5.48 5.66 13.84
N LEU A 18 6.81 5.59 13.84
CA LEU A 18 7.59 5.26 12.65
C LEU A 18 7.36 3.82 12.20
N GLY A 19 7.22 2.89 13.14
CA GLY A 19 6.89 1.50 12.86
C GLY A 19 5.51 1.38 12.22
N SER A 20 4.50 2.06 12.76
CA SER A 20 3.13 2.03 12.21
C SER A 20 3.08 2.64 10.80
N VAL A 21 3.71 3.81 10.61
CA VAL A 21 3.80 4.47 9.30
C VAL A 21 4.59 3.62 8.31
N GLY A 22 5.72 3.04 8.75
CA GLY A 22 6.58 2.20 7.92
C GLY A 22 5.89 0.91 7.46
N ILE A 23 5.21 0.20 8.38
CA ILE A 23 4.39 -0.97 8.05
C ILE A 23 3.30 -0.59 7.04
N PHE A 24 2.63 0.53 7.28
CA PHE A 24 1.55 0.99 6.42
C PHE A 24 2.05 1.32 4.99
N ALA A 25 3.16 2.04 4.89
CA ALA A 25 3.81 2.35 3.63
C ALA A 25 4.25 1.07 2.90
N ALA A 26 4.86 0.13 3.63
CA ALA A 26 5.32 -1.15 3.08
C ALA A 26 4.15 -1.97 2.50
N LEU A 27 3.02 -2.04 3.21
CA LEU A 27 1.81 -2.74 2.72
C LEU A 27 1.26 -2.10 1.45
N THR A 28 1.24 -0.77 1.40
CA THR A 28 0.76 -0.01 0.23
C THR A 28 1.66 -0.26 -0.98
N LEU A 29 2.97 -0.13 -0.81
CA LEU A 29 3.95 -0.42 -1.86
C LEU A 29 3.88 -1.88 -2.31
N PHE A 30 3.70 -2.82 -1.38
CA PHE A 30 3.55 -4.23 -1.69
C PHE A 30 2.28 -4.52 -2.50
N ALA A 31 1.15 -3.89 -2.17
CA ALA A 31 -0.09 -4.02 -2.93
C ALA A 31 0.08 -3.51 -4.37
N ILE A 32 0.69 -2.34 -4.54
CA ILE A 32 0.99 -1.75 -5.84
C ILE A 32 1.91 -2.68 -6.65
N TRP A 33 2.97 -3.19 -6.02
CA TRP A 33 3.89 -4.12 -6.67
C TRP A 33 3.24 -5.44 -7.08
N ASP A 34 2.42 -6.05 -6.21
CA ASP A 34 1.65 -7.26 -6.54
C ASP A 34 0.65 -6.97 -7.68
N ALA A 35 0.07 -5.78 -7.76
CA ALA A 35 -0.81 -5.37 -8.87
C ALA A 35 -0.03 -5.22 -10.19
N PHE A 36 1.19 -4.67 -10.16
CA PHE A 36 2.02 -4.59 -11.36
C PHE A 36 2.42 -5.96 -11.90
N LYS A 37 2.70 -6.93 -11.00
CA LYS A 37 3.06 -8.31 -11.34
C LYS A 37 1.90 -9.20 -11.80
N ARG A 38 0.69 -8.65 -11.88
CA ARG A 38 -0.50 -9.38 -12.30
C ARG A 38 -1.06 -8.82 -13.58
N ASP A 39 -1.61 -9.71 -14.40
CA ASP A 39 -2.38 -9.34 -15.56
C ASP A 39 -3.85 -9.27 -15.21
N PHE A 40 -4.41 -8.09 -15.38
CA PHE A 40 -5.82 -7.82 -15.15
C PHE A 40 -6.58 -7.89 -16.48
N PRO A 41 -7.89 -8.18 -16.45
CA PRO A 41 -8.73 -8.20 -17.64
C PRO A 41 -8.71 -6.88 -18.43
N SER A 42 -8.44 -5.75 -17.76
CA SER A 42 -8.26 -4.45 -18.39
C SER A 42 -7.19 -3.62 -17.69
N ASN A 43 -6.53 -2.74 -18.44
CA ASN A 43 -5.58 -1.77 -17.89
C ASN A 43 -6.25 -0.81 -16.89
N MET A 44 -7.49 -0.39 -17.15
CA MET A 44 -8.24 0.46 -16.23
C MET A 44 -8.47 -0.20 -14.88
N GLU A 45 -8.73 -1.51 -14.87
CA GLU A 45 -8.90 -2.25 -13.61
C GLU A 45 -7.60 -2.30 -12.80
N LYS A 46 -6.45 -2.55 -13.44
CA LYS A 46 -5.13 -2.50 -12.77
C LYS A 46 -4.90 -1.13 -12.13
N VAL A 47 -5.14 -0.05 -12.90
CA VAL A 47 -4.98 1.33 -12.41
C VAL A 47 -5.94 1.63 -11.26
N GLY A 48 -7.20 1.19 -11.36
CA GLY A 48 -8.20 1.38 -10.30
C GLY A 48 -7.79 0.73 -8.98
N TRP A 49 -7.25 -0.49 -9.01
CA TRP A 49 -6.72 -1.15 -7.80
C TRP A 49 -5.52 -0.41 -7.20
N ILE A 50 -4.61 0.09 -8.03
CA ILE A 50 -3.45 0.88 -7.59
C ILE A 50 -3.91 2.20 -6.97
N GLN A 51 -4.83 2.92 -7.62
CA GLN A 51 -5.40 4.17 -7.12
C GLN A 51 -6.13 3.97 -5.80
N LEU A 52 -6.93 2.91 -5.68
CA LEU A 52 -7.62 2.56 -4.44
C LEU A 52 -6.62 2.35 -3.30
N ALA A 53 -5.53 1.62 -3.55
CA ALA A 53 -4.49 1.37 -2.55
C ALA A 53 -3.75 2.65 -2.12
N ILE A 54 -3.57 3.62 -3.01
CA ILE A 54 -2.89 4.90 -2.74
C ILE A 54 -3.81 5.89 -2.02
N PHE A 55 -5.02 6.11 -2.53
CA PHE A 55 -5.91 7.18 -2.05
C PHE A 55 -6.72 6.78 -0.82
N ILE A 56 -6.97 5.49 -0.62
CA ILE A 56 -7.72 4.98 0.52
C ILE A 56 -6.78 4.15 1.38
N PRO A 57 -5.97 4.78 2.24
CA PRO A 57 -5.04 4.06 3.08
C PRO A 57 -5.76 3.06 3.99
N PHE A 58 -5.09 1.95 4.30
CA PHE A 58 -5.57 0.73 4.95
C PHE A 58 -6.65 -0.02 4.17
N LEU A 59 -7.79 0.61 3.90
CA LEU A 59 -8.95 -0.03 3.27
C LEU A 59 -8.66 -0.41 1.81
N GLY A 60 -7.92 0.42 1.07
CA GLY A 60 -7.53 0.14 -0.30
C GLY A 60 -6.59 -1.07 -0.41
N CYS A 61 -5.62 -1.18 0.49
CA CYS A 61 -4.76 -2.35 0.59
C CYS A 61 -5.54 -3.62 0.95
N LEU A 62 -6.44 -3.52 1.93
CA LEU A 62 -7.28 -4.64 2.34
C LEU A 62 -8.20 -5.10 1.20
N ALA A 63 -8.89 -4.17 0.56
CA ALA A 63 -9.74 -4.44 -0.60
C ALA A 63 -8.94 -5.04 -1.76
N TYR A 64 -7.71 -4.56 -1.99
CA TYR A 64 -6.81 -5.15 -2.96
C TYR A 64 -6.49 -6.61 -2.62
N PHE A 65 -6.01 -6.92 -1.41
CA PHE A 65 -5.62 -8.28 -1.06
C PHE A 65 -6.80 -9.27 -1.03
N VAL A 66 -7.98 -8.82 -0.64
CA VAL A 66 -9.20 -9.66 -0.56
C VAL A 66 -9.81 -9.89 -1.95
N PHE A 67 -9.97 -8.82 -2.75
CA PHE A 67 -10.71 -8.85 -4.01
C PHE A 67 -9.81 -8.66 -5.23
N GLY A 68 -9.04 -7.55 -5.27
CA GLY A 68 -8.23 -7.19 -6.45
C GLY A 68 -7.19 -8.24 -6.82
N ARG A 69 -6.56 -8.85 -5.80
CA ARG A 69 -5.59 -9.92 -5.95
C ARG A 69 -6.18 -11.17 -6.62
N ARG A 70 -7.48 -11.43 -6.49
CA ARG A 70 -8.12 -12.59 -7.15
C ARG A 70 -8.50 -12.29 -8.60
N ARG A 71 -8.64 -11.01 -8.94
CA ARG A 71 -9.00 -10.55 -10.29
C ARG A 71 -7.82 -10.60 -11.26
N GLY A 72 -6.62 -10.28 -10.79
CA GLY A 72 -5.41 -10.36 -11.60
C GLY A 72 -4.85 -11.80 -11.64
N LYS A 73 -4.53 -12.32 -12.83
CA LYS A 73 -3.79 -13.58 -12.98
C LYS A 73 -2.32 -13.34 -12.69
N LYS A 74 -1.68 -14.24 -11.96
CA LYS A 74 -0.22 -14.17 -11.78
C LYS A 74 0.42 -14.43 -13.14
N TYR A 75 1.44 -13.64 -13.47
CA TYR A 75 2.29 -13.94 -14.61
C TYR A 75 3.01 -15.26 -14.33
N ASN A 76 2.56 -16.36 -14.94
CA ASN A 76 3.32 -17.59 -14.98
C ASN A 76 4.35 -17.37 -16.10
N ALA A 77 5.55 -16.94 -15.72
CA ALA A 77 6.69 -17.15 -16.60
C ALA A 77 6.86 -18.66 -16.69
N GLU A 78 6.62 -19.19 -17.90
CA GLU A 78 6.94 -20.56 -18.29
C GLU A 78 8.46 -20.79 -18.17
#